data_AF-A0A0L7RG80-F1
#
_entry.id   AF-A0A0L7RG80-F1
#
_cell.length_a   1.000
_cell.length_b   1.000
_cell.length_c   1.000
_cell.angle_alpha   90.00
_cell.angle_beta   90.00
_cell.angle_gamma   90.00
#
_symmetry.space_group_name_H-M   'P 1'
#
loop_
_entity.id
_entity.type
_entity.pdbx_description
1 polymer ?
#
loop_
_entity_poly.entity_id
_entity_poly.type
_entity_poly.pdbx_seq_one_letter_code
_entity_poly.pdbx_strand_id
1 'polypeptide(L)' 'TITAESYSNKLEVQQSTLVNRKGLIILHDNVRPHVASRTIQKLHQLGVEILPHLPYSPDLSPTDSHFFRSLDNFLT' A
#
# COMPACT_ATOMS: atom_id res chain seq x y z
N THR A 1 -15.49 -3.78 -5.52
CA THR A 1 -15.14 -2.61 -4.68
C THR A 1 -14.02 -3.00 -3.73
N ILE A 2 -12.91 -2.25 -3.67
CA ILE A 2 -11.88 -2.48 -2.65
C ILE A 2 -12.45 -2.06 -1.29
N THR A 3 -12.59 -3.01 -0.38
CA THR A 3 -13.02 -2.77 1.01
C THR A 3 -11.81 -2.85 1.94
N ALA A 4 -11.93 -2.33 3.16
CA ALA A 4 -10.87 -2.47 4.18
C ALA A 4 -10.54 -3.95 4.47
N GLU A 5 -11.53 -4.84 4.38
CA GLU A 5 -11.34 -6.29 4.52
C GLU A 5 -10.52 -6.88 3.37
N SER A 6 -10.94 -6.62 2.13
CA SER A 6 -10.21 -7.09 0.94
C SER A 6 -8.77 -6.58 0.93
N TYR A 7 -8.55 -5.32 1.31
CA TYR A 7 -7.22 -4.73 1.41
C TYR A 7 -6.38 -5.39 2.52
N SER A 8 -6.95 -5.59 3.71
CA SER A 8 -6.24 -6.24 4.83
C SER A 8 -5.81 -7.68 4.51
N ASN A 9 -6.66 -8.43 3.81
CA ASN A 9 -6.32 -9.78 3.35
C ASN A 9 -5.19 -9.75 2.31
N LYS A 10 -5.19 -8.75 1.42
CA LYS A 10 -4.11 -8.56 0.44
C LYS A 10 -2.77 -8.28 1.13
N LEU A 11 -2.74 -7.45 2.17
CA LEU A 11 -1.53 -7.15 2.95
C LEU A 11 -0.91 -8.41 3.57
N GLU A 12 -1.74 -9.32 4.09
CA GLU A 12 -1.28 -10.58 4.68
C GLU A 12 -0.64 -11.50 3.63
N VAL A 13 -1.27 -11.63 2.46
CA VAL A 13 -0.71 -12.40 1.35
C VAL A 13 0.62 -11.79 0.91
N GLN A 14 0.68 -10.47 0.70
CA GLN A 14 1.90 -9.79 0.27
C GLN A 14 3.03 -9.95 1.29
N GLN A 15 2.77 -9.80 2.59
CA GLN A 15 3.78 -9.98 3.62
C GLN A 15 4.34 -11.42 3.62
N SER A 16 3.47 -12.42 3.41
CA SER A 16 3.90 -13.81 3.37
C SER A 16 4.84 -14.13 2.20
N THR A 17 4.71 -13.40 1.08
CA THR A 17 5.57 -13.58 -0.11
C THR A 17 6.92 -12.88 -0.02
N LEU A 18 7.10 -11.95 0.93
CA LEU A 18 8.37 -11.23 1.08
C LEU A 18 9.43 -12.13 1.73
N VAL A 19 10.61 -12.18 1.10
CA VAL A 19 11.79 -12.88 1.61
C VAL A 19 12.37 -12.23 2.86
N ASN A 20 12.21 -10.91 3.03
CA ASN A 20 12.56 -10.19 4.24
C ASN A 20 11.32 -9.51 4.83
N ARG A 21 10.90 -9.96 6.01
CA ARG A 21 9.70 -9.47 6.72
C ARG A 21 10.03 -8.52 7.87
N LYS A 22 11.30 -8.34 8.21
CA LYS A 22 11.72 -7.49 9.34
C LYS A 22 11.86 -6.04 8.87
N GLY A 23 11.30 -5.11 9.65
CA GLY A 23 11.40 -3.68 9.37
C GLY A 23 10.71 -3.26 8.07
N LEU A 24 9.57 -3.88 7.75
CA LEU A 24 8.83 -3.52 6.55
C LEU A 24 8.20 -2.15 6.72
N ILE A 25 8.45 -1.26 5.77
CA ILE A 25 7.81 0.05 5.67
C ILE A 25 6.91 0.03 4.43
N ILE A 26 5.65 0.43 4.59
CA ILE A 26 4.68 0.54 3.50
C ILE A 26 4.41 2.00 3.15
N LEU A 27 4.35 2.28 1.85
CA LEU A 27 3.87 3.53 1.30
C LEU A 27 2.56 3.25 0.55
N HIS A 28 1.47 3.88 0.99
CA HIS A 28 0.17 3.82 0.32
C HIS A 28 -0.53 5.17 0.43
N ASP A 29 -1.49 5.42 -0.45
CA ASP A 29 -2.33 6.60 -0.39
C ASP A 29 -3.27 6.59 0.85
N ASN A 30 -3.92 7.73 1.12
CA ASN A 30 -4.85 7.88 2.24
C ASN A 30 -6.31 7.52 1.88
N VAL A 31 -6.54 6.61 0.93
CA VAL A 31 -7.90 6.26 0.51
C VAL A 31 -8.60 5.45 1.62
N ARG A 32 -9.92 5.60 1.74
CA ARG A 32 -10.75 5.08 2.84
C ARG A 32 -10.43 3.64 3.30
N PRO A 33 -10.23 2.64 2.42
CA PRO A 33 -9.87 1.29 2.83
C PRO A 33 -8.51 1.19 3.52
N HIS A 34 -7.53 2.02 3.13
CA HIS A 34 -6.15 1.94 3.62
C HIS A 34 -6.01 2.55 5.02
N VAL A 35 -6.79 3.59 5.32
CA VAL A 35 -6.79 4.28 6.63
C VAL A 35 -7.85 3.74 7.60
N ALA A 36 -8.64 2.75 7.18
CA ALA A 36 -9.66 2.14 8.03
C ALA A 36 -9.02 1.45 9.24
N SER A 37 -9.69 1.49 10.40
CA SER A 37 -9.18 0.91 11.65
C SER A 37 -8.77 -0.56 11.51
N ARG A 38 -9.53 -1.34 10.72
CA ARG A 38 -9.21 -2.75 10.43
C ARG A 38 -7.84 -2.91 9.77
N THR A 39 -7.52 -2.03 8.82
CA THR A 39 -6.26 -2.06 8.08
C THR A 39 -5.10 -1.60 8.95
N ILE A 40 -5.28 -0.51 9.69
CA ILE A 40 -4.26 -0.03 10.64
C ILE A 40 -3.95 -1.10 11.69
N GLN A 41 -4.98 -1.77 12.23
CA GLN A 41 -4.79 -2.88 13.17
C GLN A 41 -4.04 -4.05 12.53
N LYS A 42 -4.34 -4.41 11.28
CA LYS A 42 -3.64 -5.48 10.56
C LYS A 42 -2.17 -5.13 10.31
N LEU A 43 -1.86 -3.90 9.90
CA LEU A 43 -0.50 -3.42 9.71
C LEU A 43 0.31 -3.50 11.01
N HIS A 44 -0.28 -3.09 12.13
CA HIS A 44 0.33 -3.23 13.46
C HIS A 44 0.59 -4.70 13.83
N GLN A 45 -0.36 -5.60 13.59
CA GLN A 45 -0.18 -7.05 13.83
C GLN A 45 0.94 -7.66 12.99
N LEU A 46 1.12 -7.17 11.77
CA LEU A 46 2.16 -7.62 10.85
C LEU A 46 3.53 -6.98 11.15
N GLY A 47 3.61 -6.03 12.08
CA GLY A 47 4.85 -5.30 12.39
C GLY A 47 5.31 -4.39 11.25
N VAL A 48 4.36 -3.86 10.47
CA VAL A 48 4.62 -3.02 9.31
C VAL A 48 4.46 -1.56 9.70
N GLU A 49 5.49 -0.76 9.44
CA GLU A 49 5.47 0.68 9.66
C GLU A 49 4.85 1.39 8.46
N ILE A 50 4.04 2.41 8.71
CA ILE A 50 3.36 3.18 7.67
C ILE A 50 4.15 4.47 7.44
N LEU A 51 4.64 4.67 6.22
CA LEU A 51 5.29 5.91 5.85
C LEU A 51 4.23 7.02 5.69
N PRO A 52 4.42 8.22 6.28
CA PRO A 52 3.47 9.32 6.13
C PRO A 52 3.32 9.71 4.66
N HIS A 53 2.07 9.75 4.16
CA HIS A 53 1.75 10.19 2.81
C HIS A 53 0.88 11.44 2.84
N LEU A 54 1.23 12.45 2.03
CA LEU A 54 0.45 13.67 1.90
C LEU A 54 -0.86 13.41 1.13
N PRO A 55 -2.00 14.00 1.51
CA PRO A 55 -3.22 13.89 0.72
C PRO A 55 -3.02 14.43 -0.71
N TYR A 56 -3.53 13.71 -1.71
CA TYR A 56 -3.55 14.14 -3.12
C TYR A 56 -2.18 14.42 -3.75
N SER A 57 -1.16 13.65 -3.36
CA SER A 57 0.21 13.78 -3.90
C SER A 57 0.61 12.54 -4.72
N PRO A 58 0.02 12.30 -5.90
CA PRO A 58 0.39 11.17 -6.76
C PRO A 58 1.84 11.24 -7.25
N ASP A 59 2.40 12.44 -7.32
CA ASP A 59 3.82 12.69 -7.62
C ASP A 59 4.77 12.12 -6.56
N LEU A 60 4.31 11.97 -5.32
CA LEU A 60 5.08 11.39 -4.22
C LEU A 60 4.98 9.86 -4.15
N SER A 61 4.08 9.27 -4.92
CA SER A 61 3.93 7.82 -5.06
C SER A 61 4.81 7.33 -6.21
N PRO A 62 5.82 6.47 -5.96
CA PRO A 62 6.62 5.88 -7.04
C PRO A 62 5.77 5.03 -7.99
N THR A 63 4.68 4.44 -7.49
CA THR A 63 3.78 3.62 -8.29
C THR A 63 3.02 4.47 -9.31
N ASP A 64 2.52 5.63 -8.91
CA ASP A 64 1.75 6.50 -9.79
C ASP A 64 2.66 7.32 -10.73
N SER A 65 3.74 7.89 -10.21
CA SER A 65 4.65 8.76 -10.98
C SER A 65 5.51 8.02 -12.01
N HIS A 66 5.93 6.78 -11.70
CA HIS A 66 6.86 6.02 -12.54
C HIS A 66 6.26 4.76 -13.12
N PHE A 67 5.72 3.86 -12.28
CA PHE A 67 5.30 2.53 -12.74
C PHE A 67 4.10 2.63 -13.69
N PHE A 68 3.00 3.26 -13.28
CA PHE A 68 1.81 3.40 -14.13
C PHE A 68 2.09 4.26 -15.36
N ARG A 69 2.85 5.34 -15.22
CA ARG A 69 3.27 6.14 -16.38
C ARG A 69 4.07 5.34 -17.41
N SER A 70 4.97 4.47 -16.95
CA SER A 70 5.74 3.59 -17.84
C SER A 70 4.85 2.53 -18.47
N LEU A 71 3.87 2.01 -17.72
CA LEU A 71 2.88 1.06 -18.23
C LEU A 71 2.01 1.71 -19.32
N ASP A 72 1.53 2.93 -19.11
CA ASP A 72 0.75 3.66 -20.11
C ASP A 72 1.54 3.87 -21.40
N ASN A 73 2.82 4.26 -21.30
CA ASN A 73 3.71 4.38 -22.46
C ASN A 73 3.95 3.05 -23.18
N PHE A 74 3.91 1.93 -22.46
CA PHE A 74 4.07 0.59 -23.06
C PHE A 74 2.79 0.13 -23.77
N LEU A 75 1.62 0.54 -23.26
CA LEU A 75 0.31 0.15 -23.80
C LEU A 75 -0.17 1.08 -24.93
N THR A 76 0.53 2.19 -25.18
CA THR A 76 0.25 3.16 -26.24
C THR A 76 1.16 2.92 -27.44
#